data_AF-A0A9K3NQB9-F1
#
_entry.id   AF-A0A9K3NQB9-F1
#
_cell.length_a   1.000
_cell.length_b   1.000
_cell.length_c   1.000
_cell.angle_alpha   90.00
_cell.angle_beta   90.00
_cell.angle_gamma   90.00
#
_symmetry.space_group_name_H-M   'P 1'
#
loop_
_entity.id
_entity.type
_entity.pdbx_description
1 polymer ?
#
loop_
_entity_poly.entity_id
_entity_poly.type
_entity_poly.pdbx_seq_one_letter_code
_entity_poly.pdbx_strand_id
1 'polypeptide(L)'
;MNIIKTSYDGLESYEKELFLDIACFFRRWDADEVVQILEACGFHPKIGMKVLIQKALITIVDDIIDMHDILEEMGHYIVRGEHPNNPENHSRLWIKKEIKELCFKDERMEYDKTEAIIYDYVSEDDVDTSCLCKLVSKMKKLRLLSVATHGDNENVEGANFLSNELQYINWFNYPASPFPHNFQPMKLAVLELSCSKQKELWKGYKVIRYSFFA
;
A
#
# COMPACT_ATOMS: atom_id res chain seq x y z
N MET A 1 -22.02 -15.43 6.59
CA MET A 1 -20.58 -15.46 6.89
C MET A 1 -19.93 -16.84 6.66
N ASN A 2 -20.49 -17.97 7.13
CA ASN A 2 -19.79 -19.25 7.06
C ASN A 2 -19.47 -19.77 5.64
N ILE A 3 -20.40 -19.68 4.69
CA ILE A 3 -20.20 -20.21 3.32
C ILE A 3 -19.13 -19.41 2.57
N ILE A 4 -19.19 -18.07 2.67
CA ILE A 4 -18.26 -17.17 1.98
C ILE A 4 -16.84 -17.33 2.53
N LYS A 5 -16.71 -17.48 3.85
CA LYS A 5 -15.44 -17.74 4.50
C LYS A 5 -14.82 -19.06 4.03
N THR A 6 -15.61 -20.09 3.76
CA THR A 6 -15.10 -21.36 3.20
C THR A 6 -14.41 -21.17 1.84
N SER A 7 -14.94 -20.32 0.97
CA SER A 7 -14.30 -20.01 -0.32
C SER A 7 -12.94 -19.32 -0.14
N TYR A 8 -12.85 -18.39 0.81
CA TYR A 8 -11.59 -17.72 1.18
C TYR A 8 -10.60 -18.66 1.87
N ASP A 9 -11.06 -19.49 2.80
CA ASP A 9 -10.20 -20.40 3.56
C ASP A 9 -9.49 -21.40 2.65
N GLY A 10 -10.15 -21.78 1.54
CA GLY A 10 -9.60 -22.63 0.48
C GLY A 10 -8.72 -21.93 -0.57
N LEU A 11 -8.29 -20.68 -0.34
CA LEU A 11 -7.26 -19.99 -1.13
C LEU A 11 -5.85 -20.29 -0.62
N GLU A 12 -4.87 -20.27 -1.51
CA GLU A 12 -3.46 -20.29 -1.14
C GLU A 12 -3.04 -18.97 -0.46
N SER A 13 -1.93 -18.98 0.27
CA SER A 13 -1.48 -17.82 1.06
C SER A 13 -1.35 -16.54 0.23
N TYR A 14 -0.78 -16.61 -0.98
CA TYR A 14 -0.63 -15.42 -1.82
C TYR A 14 -1.97 -14.96 -2.41
N GLU A 15 -2.88 -15.88 -2.71
CA GLU A 15 -4.24 -15.56 -3.22
C GLU A 15 -5.08 -14.89 -2.14
N LYS A 16 -4.89 -15.26 -0.87
CA LYS A 16 -5.47 -14.57 0.28
C LYS A 16 -4.98 -13.12 0.35
N GLU A 17 -3.68 -12.89 0.22
CA GLU A 17 -3.14 -11.53 0.22
C GLU A 17 -3.66 -10.69 -0.96
N LEU A 18 -3.80 -11.29 -2.16
CA LEU A 18 -4.43 -10.63 -3.31
C LEU A 18 -5.89 -10.27 -3.04
N PHE A 19 -6.67 -11.19 -2.46
CA PHE A 19 -8.06 -10.92 -2.09
C PHE A 19 -8.17 -9.74 -1.10
N LEU A 20 -7.30 -9.69 -0.09
CA LEU A 20 -7.29 -8.62 0.91
C LEU A 20 -6.83 -7.28 0.32
N ASP A 21 -5.85 -7.28 -0.59
CA ASP A 21 -5.45 -6.07 -1.33
C ASP A 21 -6.61 -5.52 -2.17
N ILE A 22 -7.31 -6.39 -2.89
CA ILE A 22 -8.47 -5.99 -3.70
C ILE A 22 -9.60 -5.45 -2.82
N ALA A 23 -9.93 -6.15 -1.73
CA ALA A 23 -11.00 -5.73 -0.82
C ALA A 23 -10.69 -4.39 -0.14
N CYS A 24 -9.44 -4.13 0.22
CA CYS A 24 -9.06 -2.87 0.87
C CYS A 24 -8.93 -1.71 -0.12
N PHE A 25 -8.38 -1.94 -1.32
CA PHE A 25 -7.91 -0.86 -2.17
C PHE A 25 -8.50 -0.83 -3.58
N PHE A 26 -8.64 -1.99 -4.21
CA PHE A 26 -8.75 -2.08 -5.66
C PHE A 26 -10.14 -2.46 -6.17
N ARG A 27 -11.16 -2.46 -5.31
CA ARG A 27 -12.54 -2.52 -5.77
C ARG A 27 -12.84 -1.28 -6.62
N ARG A 28 -13.44 -1.47 -7.79
CA ARG A 28 -13.73 -0.43 -8.81
C ARG A 28 -12.52 0.15 -9.52
N TRP A 29 -11.36 -0.47 -9.43
CA TRP A 29 -10.18 -0.08 -10.19
C TRP A 29 -10.08 -0.86 -11.49
N ASP A 30 -9.33 -0.30 -12.44
CA ASP A 30 -8.97 -0.96 -13.69
C ASP A 30 -8.13 -2.22 -13.42
N ALA A 31 -8.50 -3.33 -14.04
CA ALA A 31 -7.88 -4.63 -13.78
C ALA A 31 -6.42 -4.68 -14.25
N ASP A 32 -6.08 -4.02 -15.36
CA ASP A 32 -4.72 -4.01 -15.88
C ASP A 32 -3.80 -3.13 -15.02
N GLU A 33 -4.30 -2.01 -14.50
CA GLU A 33 -3.59 -1.20 -13.51
C GLU A 33 -3.29 -2.01 -12.24
N VAL A 34 -4.30 -2.70 -11.69
CA VAL A 34 -4.16 -3.49 -10.47
C VAL A 34 -3.20 -4.66 -10.67
N VAL A 35 -3.21 -5.30 -11.84
CA VAL A 35 -2.23 -6.33 -12.21
C VAL A 35 -0.81 -5.77 -12.18
N GLN A 36 -0.56 -4.58 -12.73
CA GLN A 36 0.77 -3.96 -12.73
C GLN A 36 1.27 -3.65 -11.31
N ILE A 37 0.40 -3.08 -10.46
CA ILE A 37 0.73 -2.75 -9.07
C ILE A 37 1.06 -4.03 -8.27
N LEU A 38 0.25 -5.07 -8.43
CA LEU A 38 0.42 -6.32 -7.69
C LEU A 38 1.59 -7.18 -8.22
N GLU A 39 1.89 -7.15 -9.52
CA GLU A 39 3.11 -7.74 -10.10
C GLU A 39 4.36 -7.04 -9.56
N ALA A 40 4.34 -5.71 -9.43
CA ALA A 40 5.42 -4.95 -8.80
C ALA A 40 5.62 -5.35 -7.33
N CYS A 41 4.54 -5.70 -6.62
CA CYS A 41 4.56 -6.26 -5.27
C CYS A 41 4.91 -7.76 -5.21
N GLY A 42 5.54 -8.31 -6.26
CA GLY A 42 6.04 -9.68 -6.26
C GLY A 42 4.98 -10.77 -6.28
N PHE A 43 3.71 -10.42 -6.51
CA PHE A 43 2.62 -11.40 -6.64
C PHE A 43 2.48 -11.92 -8.07
N HIS A 44 1.60 -12.92 -8.22
CA HIS A 44 1.17 -13.47 -9.52
C HIS A 44 -0.31 -13.15 -9.79
N PRO A 45 -0.71 -11.85 -9.91
CA PRO A 45 -2.12 -11.45 -9.94
C PRO A 45 -2.86 -12.03 -11.15
N LYS A 46 -2.22 -12.21 -12.31
CA LYS A 46 -2.84 -12.87 -13.48
C LYS A 46 -3.34 -14.28 -13.17
N ILE A 47 -2.64 -15.02 -12.32
CA ILE A 47 -3.04 -16.37 -11.88
C ILE A 47 -4.03 -16.26 -10.73
N GLY A 48 -3.69 -15.50 -9.69
CA GLY A 48 -4.53 -15.35 -8.49
C GLY A 48 -5.92 -14.78 -8.80
N MET A 49 -6.02 -13.74 -9.62
CA MET A 49 -7.32 -13.16 -10.02
C MET A 49 -8.19 -14.16 -10.80
N LYS A 50 -7.59 -15.03 -11.63
CA LYS A 50 -8.35 -16.11 -12.28
C LYS A 50 -8.95 -17.07 -11.25
N VAL A 51 -8.21 -17.41 -10.20
CA VAL A 51 -8.70 -18.25 -9.10
C VAL A 51 -9.80 -17.55 -8.31
N LEU A 52 -9.63 -16.25 -8.01
CA LEU A 52 -10.65 -15.45 -7.33
C LEU A 52 -11.95 -15.37 -8.14
N ILE A 53 -11.87 -15.21 -9.47
CA ILE A 53 -13.04 -15.24 -10.37
C ILE A 53 -13.71 -16.62 -10.38
N GLN A 54 -12.93 -17.70 -10.52
CA GLN A 54 -13.46 -19.07 -10.52
C GLN A 54 -14.19 -19.42 -9.22
N LYS A 55 -13.76 -18.83 -8.09
CA LYS A 55 -14.41 -18.97 -6.78
C LYS A 55 -15.52 -17.94 -6.51
N ALA A 56 -15.85 -17.10 -7.51
CA ALA A 56 -16.83 -16.01 -7.40
C ALA A 56 -16.54 -15.03 -6.24
N LEU A 57 -15.25 -14.79 -5.95
CA LEU A 57 -14.79 -13.85 -4.93
C LEU A 57 -14.57 -12.43 -5.49
N ILE A 58 -14.36 -12.33 -6.80
CA ILE A 58 -14.34 -11.08 -7.56
C ILE A 58 -14.98 -11.31 -8.92
N THR A 59 -15.34 -10.24 -9.60
CA THR A 59 -15.74 -10.22 -11.01
C THR A 59 -15.03 -9.08 -11.72
N ILE A 60 -14.92 -9.14 -13.05
CA ILE A 60 -14.41 -8.05 -13.88
C ILE A 60 -15.51 -7.70 -14.89
N VAL A 61 -15.91 -6.44 -14.94
CA VAL A 61 -16.94 -5.92 -15.85
C VAL A 61 -16.38 -4.66 -16.50
N ASP A 62 -16.33 -4.63 -17.84
CA ASP A 62 -15.74 -3.53 -18.62
C ASP A 62 -14.34 -3.14 -18.10
N ASP A 63 -13.48 -4.15 -17.91
CA ASP A 63 -12.12 -4.04 -17.38
C ASP A 63 -12.01 -3.51 -15.93
N ILE A 64 -13.14 -3.29 -15.24
CA ILE A 64 -13.18 -2.85 -13.84
C ILE A 64 -13.39 -4.03 -12.89
N ILE A 65 -12.56 -4.11 -11.85
CA ILE A 65 -12.72 -5.10 -10.78
C ILE A 65 -13.94 -4.75 -9.92
N ASP A 66 -14.78 -5.75 -9.64
CA ASP A 66 -15.85 -5.66 -8.66
C ASP A 66 -15.77 -6.81 -7.65
N MET A 67 -16.26 -6.52 -6.45
CA MET A 67 -16.39 -7.43 -5.33
C MET A 67 -17.75 -7.16 -4.68
N HIS A 68 -18.49 -8.20 -4.33
CA HIS A 68 -19.76 -8.04 -3.64
C HIS A 68 -19.53 -7.40 -2.25
N ASP A 69 -20.42 -6.53 -1.78
CA ASP A 69 -20.24 -5.79 -0.51
C ASP A 69 -19.90 -6.72 0.67
N ILE A 70 -20.62 -7.83 0.81
CA ILE A 70 -20.35 -8.86 1.84
C ILE A 70 -18.93 -9.46 1.75
N LEU A 71 -18.36 -9.60 0.54
CA LEU A 71 -16.99 -10.09 0.35
C LEU A 71 -15.97 -9.02 0.75
N GLU A 72 -16.25 -7.77 0.41
CA GLU A 72 -15.43 -6.62 0.81
C GLU A 72 -15.43 -6.46 2.34
N GLU A 73 -16.61 -6.49 2.97
CA GLU A 73 -16.77 -6.46 4.43
C GLU A 73 -16.03 -7.62 5.11
N MET A 74 -16.03 -8.81 4.49
CA MET A 74 -15.26 -9.95 4.99
C MET A 74 -13.75 -9.69 4.90
N GLY A 75 -13.25 -9.14 3.80
CA GLY A 75 -11.85 -8.75 3.65
C GLY A 75 -11.44 -7.72 4.71
N HIS A 76 -12.26 -6.68 4.90
CA HIS A 76 -12.04 -5.66 5.94
C HIS A 76 -12.04 -6.27 7.34
N TYR A 77 -12.96 -7.19 7.63
CA TYR A 77 -13.02 -7.90 8.92
C TYR A 77 -11.74 -8.72 9.17
N ILE A 78 -11.22 -9.41 8.14
CA ILE A 78 -9.99 -10.20 8.24
C ILE A 78 -8.79 -9.29 8.54
N VAL A 79 -8.64 -8.17 7.81
CA VAL A 79 -7.53 -7.23 8.01
C VAL A 79 -7.58 -6.55 9.38
N ARG A 80 -8.79 -6.19 9.83
CA ARG A 80 -9.01 -5.61 11.16
C ARG A 80 -8.72 -6.60 12.29
N GLY A 81 -8.98 -7.89 12.08
CA GLY A 81 -8.73 -8.95 13.04
C GLY A 81 -9.33 -8.66 14.41
N GLU A 82 -8.53 -8.84 15.47
CA GLU A 82 -8.92 -8.56 16.86
C GLU A 82 -8.94 -7.07 17.22
N HIS A 83 -8.64 -6.20 16.25
CA HIS A 83 -8.34 -4.77 16.46
C HIS A 83 -9.23 -3.84 15.62
N PRO A 84 -10.57 -3.99 15.60
CA PRO A 84 -11.44 -3.28 14.66
C PRO A 84 -11.36 -1.76 14.70
N ASN A 85 -11.03 -1.18 15.86
CA ASN A 85 -10.95 0.27 16.08
C ASN A 85 -9.51 0.77 16.27
N ASN A 86 -8.51 -0.07 15.98
CA ASN A 86 -7.10 0.23 16.21
C ASN A 86 -6.32 0.09 14.89
N PRO A 87 -6.43 1.09 13.99
CA PRO A 87 -5.79 1.05 12.67
C PRO A 87 -4.27 0.86 12.71
N GLU A 88 -3.62 1.24 13.81
CA GLU A 88 -2.20 0.99 14.05
C GLU A 88 -1.80 -0.50 14.01
N ASN A 89 -2.77 -1.41 14.16
CA ASN A 89 -2.56 -2.85 14.13
C ASN A 89 -2.94 -3.50 12.81
N HIS A 90 -3.42 -2.75 11.82
CA HIS A 90 -3.90 -3.29 10.55
C HIS A 90 -2.74 -3.45 9.56
N SER A 91 -2.79 -4.54 8.78
CA SER A 91 -1.81 -4.77 7.72
C SER A 91 -1.99 -3.87 6.51
N ARG A 92 -3.20 -3.34 6.32
CA ARG A 92 -3.56 -2.44 5.23
C ARG A 92 -4.22 -1.20 5.82
N LEU A 93 -3.88 -0.03 5.30
CA LEU A 93 -4.50 1.24 5.66
C LEU A 93 -5.16 1.83 4.42
N TRP A 94 -6.49 1.72 4.34
CA TRP A 94 -7.30 2.17 3.18
C TRP A 94 -8.33 3.24 3.54
N ILE A 95 -8.65 3.40 4.83
CA ILE A 95 -9.65 4.37 5.29
C ILE A 95 -8.95 5.70 5.53
N LYS A 96 -9.23 6.67 4.65
CA LYS A 96 -8.61 8.01 4.69
C LYS A 96 -8.69 8.65 6.08
N LYS A 97 -9.86 8.59 6.72
CA LYS A 97 -10.09 9.14 8.06
C LYS A 97 -9.16 8.52 9.11
N GLU A 98 -9.01 7.20 9.09
CA GLU A 98 -8.13 6.48 10.02
C GLU A 98 -6.67 6.86 9.79
N ILE A 99 -6.24 6.98 8.53
CA ILE A 99 -4.89 7.45 8.17
C ILE A 99 -4.65 8.87 8.70
N LYS A 100 -5.63 9.78 8.57
CA LYS A 100 -5.54 11.13 9.15
C LYS A 100 -5.36 11.07 10.66
N GLU A 101 -6.13 10.26 11.35
CA GLU A 101 -6.08 10.13 12.80
C GLU A 101 -4.73 9.57 13.29
N LEU A 102 -4.18 8.56 12.60
CA LEU A 102 -2.85 7.99 12.91
C LEU A 102 -1.75 9.04 12.85
N CYS A 103 -1.91 10.01 11.97
CA CYS A 103 -1.00 11.11 11.77
C CYS A 103 -0.82 12.01 13.01
N PHE A 104 -1.83 12.06 13.88
CA PHE A 104 -1.82 12.84 15.14
C PHE A 104 -1.65 11.96 16.39
N LYS A 105 -1.42 10.65 16.24
CA LYS A 105 -1.15 9.74 17.38
C LYS A 105 0.29 9.85 17.88
N ASP A 106 0.51 9.36 19.11
CA ASP A 106 1.78 9.39 19.84
C ASP A 106 2.99 8.98 18.96
N GLU A 107 4.09 9.74 19.09
CA GLU A 107 5.35 9.51 18.39
C GLU A 107 5.96 8.12 18.66
N ARG A 108 5.63 7.50 19.80
CA ARG A 108 6.13 6.17 20.21
C ARG A 108 5.43 5.00 19.54
N MET A 109 4.32 5.23 18.82
CA MET A 109 3.64 4.14 18.11
C MET A 109 4.44 3.71 16.88
N GLU A 110 4.68 2.41 16.78
CA GLU A 110 5.23 1.77 15.59
C GLU A 110 4.11 1.02 14.86
N TYR A 111 4.13 1.06 13.52
CA TYR A 111 3.12 0.44 12.67
C TYR A 111 3.68 -0.83 12.01
N ASP A 112 4.26 -1.70 12.83
CA ASP A 112 5.04 -2.88 12.43
C ASP A 112 4.23 -3.99 11.74
N LYS A 113 2.90 -3.86 11.72
CA LYS A 113 2.01 -4.75 10.97
C LYS A 113 1.64 -4.18 9.60
N THR A 114 1.76 -2.88 9.39
CA THR A 114 1.32 -2.22 8.16
C THR A 114 2.26 -2.55 7.02
N GLU A 115 1.69 -3.16 5.98
CA GLU A 115 2.35 -3.63 4.77
C GLU A 115 1.92 -2.82 3.54
N ALA A 116 0.72 -2.25 3.55
CA ALA A 116 0.23 -1.44 2.44
C ALA A 116 -0.53 -0.19 2.92
N ILE A 117 -0.28 0.93 2.26
CA ILE A 117 -1.03 2.16 2.42
C ILE A 117 -1.34 2.76 1.05
N ILE A 118 -2.61 3.06 0.83
CA ILE A 118 -3.05 3.87 -0.30
C ILE A 118 -3.84 5.06 0.25
N TYR A 119 -3.33 6.25 -0.03
CA TYR A 119 -3.94 7.52 0.40
C TYR A 119 -3.98 8.48 -0.77
N ASP A 120 -5.13 8.59 -1.41
CA ASP A 120 -5.37 9.62 -2.42
C ASP A 120 -6.02 10.84 -1.78
N TYR A 121 -5.57 12.04 -2.12
CA TYR A 121 -6.12 13.29 -1.63
C TYR A 121 -7.47 13.58 -2.29
N VAL A 122 -8.37 14.27 -1.58
CA VAL A 122 -9.68 14.69 -2.12
C VAL A 122 -9.99 16.17 -1.86
N SER A 123 -9.41 16.82 -0.84
CA SER A 123 -9.77 18.20 -0.49
C SER A 123 -8.72 18.95 0.34
N GLU A 124 -8.76 20.28 0.34
CA GLU A 124 -7.76 21.16 1.00
C GLU A 124 -7.60 20.92 2.51
N ASP A 125 -8.60 20.31 3.19
CA ASP A 125 -8.54 19.87 4.60
C ASP A 125 -7.91 18.47 4.81
N ASP A 126 -7.03 18.04 3.90
CA ASP A 126 -6.35 16.74 3.96
C ASP A 126 -5.05 16.75 4.79
N VAL A 127 -4.46 15.57 4.95
CA VAL A 127 -3.26 15.36 5.76
C VAL A 127 -2.08 16.16 5.20
N ASP A 128 -1.45 16.95 6.07
CA ASP A 128 -0.23 17.67 5.74
C ASP A 128 0.90 16.71 5.31
N THR A 129 1.66 17.09 4.27
CA THR A 129 2.74 16.25 3.72
C THR A 129 3.77 15.85 4.77
N SER A 130 4.13 16.73 5.71
CA SER A 130 5.08 16.42 6.78
C SER A 130 4.52 15.36 7.72
N CYS A 131 3.21 15.38 7.95
CA CYS A 131 2.53 14.40 8.78
C CYS A 131 2.56 13.02 8.11
N LEU A 132 2.23 12.95 6.82
CA LEU A 132 2.28 11.69 6.06
C LEU A 132 3.71 11.13 6.00
N CYS A 133 4.72 11.99 5.82
CA CYS A 133 6.13 11.60 5.86
C CYS A 133 6.52 10.99 7.21
N LYS A 134 6.10 11.58 8.32
CA LYS A 134 6.32 11.04 9.68
C LYS A 134 5.60 9.70 9.89
N LEU A 135 4.37 9.58 9.37
CA LEU A 135 3.57 8.36 9.47
C LEU A 135 4.23 7.19 8.71
N VAL A 136 4.60 7.40 7.44
CA VAL A 136 5.28 6.40 6.61
C VAL A 136 6.62 5.98 7.22
N SER A 137 7.34 6.91 7.85
CA SER A 137 8.63 6.62 8.51
C SER A 137 8.53 5.61 9.66
N LYS A 138 7.33 5.37 10.19
CA LYS A 138 7.06 4.42 11.28
C LYS A 138 6.64 3.02 10.79
N MET A 139 6.53 2.81 9.47
CA MET A 139 6.05 1.56 8.87
C MET A 139 7.23 0.72 8.36
N LYS A 140 7.72 -0.21 9.18
CA LYS A 140 8.95 -0.98 8.89
C LYS A 140 8.78 -2.14 7.91
N LYS A 141 7.55 -2.57 7.65
CA LYS A 141 7.22 -3.69 6.74
C LYS A 141 6.46 -3.28 5.49
N LEU A 142 6.42 -1.97 5.21
CA LEU A 142 5.68 -1.43 4.09
C LEU A 142 6.24 -1.97 2.78
N ARG A 143 5.39 -2.64 1.98
CA ARG A 143 5.66 -3.14 0.62
C ARG A 143 5.01 -2.29 -0.47
N LEU A 144 3.85 -1.71 -0.19
CA LEU A 144 3.06 -0.93 -1.13
C LEU A 144 2.77 0.45 -0.54
N LEU A 145 3.26 1.49 -1.21
CA LEU A 145 3.06 2.88 -0.85
C LEU A 145 2.51 3.62 -2.07
N SER A 146 1.25 4.04 -2.02
CA SER A 146 0.66 4.90 -3.05
C SER A 146 -0.03 6.09 -2.40
N VAL A 147 0.60 7.25 -2.43
CA VAL A 147 0.07 8.42 -1.73
C VAL A 147 0.14 9.71 -2.54
N ALA A 148 -0.83 10.59 -2.34
CA ALA A 148 -0.87 11.91 -2.93
C ALA A 148 -0.98 13.00 -1.85
N THR A 149 -0.16 14.03 -1.98
CA THR A 149 -0.22 15.21 -1.11
C THR A 149 -0.33 16.50 -1.92
N HIS A 150 -0.81 17.57 -1.30
CA HIS A 150 -1.03 18.87 -1.94
C HIS A 150 -0.20 19.97 -1.27
N GLY A 151 -0.16 21.13 -1.91
CA GLY A 151 0.53 22.32 -1.39
C GLY A 151 2.01 22.41 -1.79
N ASP A 152 2.64 23.50 -1.34
CA ASP A 152 4.04 23.77 -1.59
C ASP A 152 4.94 23.02 -0.60
N ASN A 153 5.45 21.87 -1.04
CA ASN A 153 6.31 21.00 -0.24
C ASN A 153 7.82 21.33 -0.37
N GLU A 154 8.19 22.55 -0.79
CA GLU A 154 9.60 22.93 -0.95
C GLU A 154 10.37 22.96 0.38
N ASN A 155 9.72 23.39 1.46
CA ASN A 155 10.31 23.47 2.80
C ASN A 155 9.90 22.32 3.73
N VAL A 156 9.23 21.29 3.19
CA VAL A 156 8.81 20.12 3.96
C VAL A 156 9.94 19.09 3.96
N GLU A 157 10.28 18.56 5.14
CA GLU A 157 11.15 17.39 5.22
C GLU A 157 10.35 16.13 4.83
N GLY A 158 10.91 15.37 3.90
CA GLY A 158 10.40 14.06 3.52
C GLY A 158 10.56 13.03 4.63
N ALA A 159 10.10 11.81 4.34
CA ALA A 159 10.21 10.69 5.27
C ALA A 159 11.67 10.48 5.69
N ASN A 160 11.92 10.36 7.00
CA ASN A 160 13.27 10.14 7.55
C ASN A 160 13.66 8.65 7.56
N PHE A 161 12.68 7.77 7.33
CA PHE A 161 12.86 6.35 7.14
C PHE A 161 11.93 5.86 6.02
N LEU A 162 12.41 4.93 5.20
CA LEU A 162 11.61 4.19 4.24
C LEU A 162 11.91 2.70 4.43
N SER A 163 10.87 1.87 4.44
CA SER A 163 10.97 0.43 4.60
C SER A 163 11.77 -0.20 3.44
N ASN A 164 12.73 -1.06 3.76
CA ASN A 164 13.46 -1.84 2.76
C ASN A 164 12.62 -2.99 2.15
N GLU A 165 11.40 -3.19 2.66
CA GLU A 165 10.41 -4.11 2.10
C GLU A 165 9.60 -3.48 0.96
N LEU A 166 9.78 -2.18 0.70
CA LEU A 166 9.07 -1.46 -0.36
C LEU A 166 9.35 -2.06 -1.73
N GLN A 167 8.27 -2.36 -2.43
CA GLN A 167 8.24 -2.98 -3.75
C GLN A 167 7.57 -2.05 -4.77
N TYR A 168 6.60 -1.26 -4.33
CA TYR A 168 5.93 -0.25 -5.12
C TYR A 168 5.88 1.07 -4.35
N ILE A 169 6.38 2.13 -4.98
CA ILE A 169 6.27 3.51 -4.48
C ILE A 169 5.63 4.35 -5.59
N ASN A 170 4.44 4.88 -5.33
CA ASN A 170 3.86 6.00 -6.05
C ASN A 170 3.65 7.15 -5.05
N TRP A 171 4.32 8.28 -5.25
CA TRP A 171 4.18 9.43 -4.38
C TRP A 171 4.02 10.71 -5.18
N PHE A 172 2.79 11.18 -5.26
CA PHE A 172 2.48 12.46 -5.89
C PHE A 172 2.85 13.62 -4.96
N ASN A 173 3.58 14.60 -5.50
CA ASN A 173 4.03 15.82 -4.83
C ASN A 173 4.99 15.56 -3.63
N TYR A 174 5.87 14.56 -3.77
CA TYR A 174 6.90 14.28 -2.75
C TYR A 174 7.81 15.51 -2.48
N PRO A 175 8.18 15.80 -1.21
CA PRO A 175 9.02 16.95 -0.86
C PRO A 175 10.39 16.98 -1.53
N ALA A 176 11.03 18.14 -1.54
CA ALA A 176 12.33 18.32 -2.21
C ALA A 176 13.50 17.54 -1.59
N SER A 177 13.34 17.06 -0.35
CA SER A 177 14.35 16.28 0.37
C SER A 177 14.68 14.95 -0.33
N PRO A 178 15.94 14.48 -0.31
CA PRO A 178 16.28 13.15 -0.79
C PRO A 178 15.67 12.06 0.10
N PHE A 179 15.54 10.86 -0.43
CA PHE A 179 15.20 9.68 0.36
C PHE A 179 16.25 9.41 1.45
N PRO A 180 15.84 8.75 2.55
CA PRO A 180 16.74 8.39 3.63
C PRO A 180 17.99 7.63 3.17
N HIS A 181 19.15 7.99 3.71
CA HIS A 181 20.42 7.37 3.32
C HIS A 181 20.43 5.85 3.57
N ASN A 182 19.75 5.40 4.63
CA ASN A 182 19.62 3.98 5.01
C ASN A 182 18.62 3.18 4.17
N PHE A 183 17.85 3.83 3.28
CA PHE A 183 16.94 3.12 2.39
C PHE A 183 17.72 2.27 1.38
N GLN A 184 17.41 0.99 1.31
CA GLN A 184 18.01 0.00 0.41
C GLN A 184 16.91 -0.56 -0.50
N PRO A 185 16.77 -0.05 -1.74
CA PRO A 185 15.69 -0.41 -2.65
C PRO A 185 15.92 -1.78 -3.33
N MET A 186 16.23 -2.83 -2.56
CA MET A 186 16.56 -4.16 -3.10
C MET A 186 15.34 -4.89 -3.65
N LYS A 187 14.16 -4.61 -3.09
CA LYS A 187 12.87 -5.19 -3.49
C LYS A 187 12.04 -4.26 -4.36
N LEU A 188 12.48 -3.01 -4.54
CA LEU A 188 11.73 -1.98 -5.25
C LEU A 188 11.65 -2.30 -6.75
N ALA A 189 10.45 -2.59 -7.24
CA ALA A 189 10.18 -2.85 -8.65
C ALA A 189 9.69 -1.58 -9.37
N VAL A 190 8.88 -0.75 -8.69
CA VAL A 190 8.30 0.47 -9.27
C VAL A 190 8.55 1.67 -8.36
N LEU A 191 9.03 2.75 -8.96
CA LEU A 191 9.16 4.07 -8.34
C LEU A 191 8.55 5.12 -9.27
N GLU A 192 7.48 5.75 -8.81
CA GLU A 192 6.80 6.85 -9.46
C GLU A 192 6.74 8.06 -8.51
N LEU A 193 7.29 9.19 -8.95
CA LEU A 193 7.41 10.42 -8.18
C LEU A 193 6.89 11.61 -8.99
N SER A 194 5.59 11.61 -9.23
CA SER A 194 4.89 12.61 -10.03
C SER A 194 4.79 13.95 -9.29
N CYS A 195 5.01 15.07 -9.98
CA CYS A 195 5.03 16.42 -9.40
C CYS A 195 5.98 16.59 -8.19
N SER A 196 7.01 15.75 -8.07
CA SER A 196 8.01 15.88 -7.00
C SER A 196 8.96 17.06 -7.26
N LYS A 197 9.50 17.63 -6.17
CA LYS A 197 10.46 18.74 -6.22
C LYS A 197 11.92 18.31 -6.01
N GLN A 198 12.19 17.00 -6.01
CA GLN A 198 13.51 16.46 -5.72
C GLN A 198 14.50 16.76 -6.84
N LYS A 199 15.68 17.25 -6.46
CA LYS A 199 16.83 17.40 -7.38
C LYS A 199 17.77 16.19 -7.35
N GLU A 200 17.77 15.47 -6.23
CA GLU A 200 18.57 14.27 -6.00
C GLU A 200 17.70 13.29 -5.21
N LEU A 201 17.56 12.06 -5.71
CA LEU A 201 16.73 11.04 -5.07
C LEU A 201 17.42 10.44 -3.83
N TRP A 202 18.72 10.18 -3.90
CA TRP A 202 19.55 9.75 -2.77
C TRP A 202 21.01 10.09 -3.06
N LYS A 203 21.81 10.19 -1.99
CA LYS A 203 23.25 10.41 -2.12
C LYS A 203 23.96 9.13 -2.56
N GLY A 204 24.82 9.25 -3.57
CA GLY A 204 25.65 8.16 -4.09
C GLY A 204 24.88 7.16 -4.96
N TYR A 205 25.37 5.93 -5.04
CA TYR A 205 24.76 4.86 -5.82
C TYR A 205 24.18 3.77 -4.93
N LYS A 206 23.09 3.14 -5.38
CA LYS A 206 22.50 1.95 -4.74
C LYS A 206 22.84 0.74 -5.59
N VAL A 207 23.38 -0.31 -4.96
CA VAL A 207 23.75 -1.56 -5.66
C VAL A 207 22.63 -2.57 -5.48
N ILE A 208 22.00 -2.99 -6.58
CA ILE A 208 21.03 -4.08 -6.56
C ILE A 208 21.82 -5.38 -6.75
N ARG A 209 21.85 -6.25 -5.73
CA ARG A 209 22.55 -7.53 -5.81
C ARG A 209 21.58 -8.59 -6.32
N TYR A 210 21.80 -9.08 -7.54
CA TYR A 210 21.14 -10.28 -8.03
C TYR A 210 21.86 -11.51 -7.49
N SER A 211 21.19 -12.26 -6.62
CA SER A 211 21.64 -13.60 -6.23
C SER A 211 21.19 -14.57 -7.30
N PHE A 212 22.11 -15.04 -8.16
CA PHE A 212 21.86 -16.25 -8.94
C PHE A 212 21.87 -17.43 -7.97
N PHE A 213 20.71 -18.05 -7.74
CA PHE A 213 20.69 -19.39 -7.13
C PHE A 213 21.22 -20.36 -8.19
N ALA A 214 22.40 -20.92 -7.93
CA ALA A 214 23.00 -22.03 -8.68
C ALA A 214 22.51 -23.37 -8.13
#